data_AF-A0A833MVN3-F1
#
_entry.id   AF-A0A833MVN3-F1
#
_cell.length_a   1.000
_cell.length_b   1.000
_cell.length_c   1.000
_cell.angle_alpha   90.00
_cell.angle_beta   90.00
_cell.angle_gamma   90.00
#
_symmetry.space_group_name_H-M   'P 1'
#
loop_
_entity.id
_entity.type
_entity.pdbx_description
1 polymer ?
#
loop_
_entity_poly.entity_id
_entity_poly.type
_entity_poly.pdbx_seq_one_letter_code
_entity_poly.pdbx_strand_id
1 'polypeptide(L)' 'MAVSADDAAFMDRFDGLYVGMLDADELETFADLCRRGLLRRSYAHPGDLLGLARIERTPLSPDPVNPHAKEA' A
#
# COMPACT_ATOMS: atom_id res chain seq x y z
N MET A 1 16.24 7.66 2.88
CA MET A 1 15.82 7.37 1.49
C MET A 1 14.99 8.56 1.05
N ALA A 2 15.39 9.30 0.01
CA ALA A 2 14.61 10.44 -0.47
C ALA A 2 13.40 9.92 -1.26
N VAL A 3 12.21 10.42 -0.93
CA VAL A 3 11.01 10.19 -1.74
C VAL A 3 11.08 11.14 -2.94
N SER A 4 10.89 10.63 -4.16
CA SER A 4 10.85 11.49 -5.35
C SER A 4 9.54 12.29 -5.33
N ALA A 5 9.51 13.46 -5.97
CA ALA A 5 8.27 14.24 -6.08
C ALA A 5 7.16 13.44 -6.78
N ASP A 6 7.54 12.57 -7.70
CA ASP A 6 6.69 11.63 -8.40
C ASP A 6 6.08 10.57 -7.47
N ASP A 7 6.91 9.93 -6.63
CA ASP A 7 6.45 8.99 -5.60
C ASP A 7 5.42 9.65 -4.67
N ALA A 8 5.64 10.92 -4.28
CA ALA A 8 4.71 11.65 -3.43
C ALA A 8 3.36 11.93 -4.12
N ALA A 9 3.37 12.22 -5.43
CA ALA A 9 2.15 12.38 -6.22
C ALA A 9 1.37 11.06 -6.34
N PHE A 10 2.07 9.95 -6.53
CA PHE A 10 1.45 8.62 -6.53
C PHE A 10 0.89 8.24 -5.15
N MET A 11 1.61 8.55 -4.08
CA MET A 11 1.12 8.34 -2.71
C MET A 11 -0.14 9.17 -2.40
N ASP A 12 -0.28 10.35 -3.00
CA ASP A 12 -1.48 11.17 -2.86
C ASP A 12 -2.65 10.65 -3.67
N ARG A 13 -2.39 10.23 -4.90
CA ARG A 13 -3.38 9.61 -5.78
C ARG A 13 -3.92 8.29 -5.22
N PHE A 14 -3.05 7.44 -4.68
CA PHE A 14 -3.44 6.11 -4.19
C PHE A 14 -4.05 6.11 -2.79
N ASP A 15 -3.81 7.15 -1.99
CA ASP A 15 -4.34 7.23 -0.64
C ASP A 15 -5.88 7.15 -0.64
N GLY A 16 -6.41 6.16 0.06
CA GLY A 16 -7.83 5.96 0.19
C GLY A 16 -8.52 5.23 -0.97
N LEU A 17 -7.81 4.91 -2.06
CA LEU A 17 -8.30 4.03 -3.13
C LEU A 17 -8.27 2.56 -2.71
N TYR A 18 -9.01 1.72 -3.43
CA TYR A 18 -8.90 0.26 -3.30
C TYR A 18 -7.92 -0.30 -4.33
N VAL A 19 -7.12 -1.30 -3.95
CA VAL A 19 -6.16 -1.97 -4.84
C VAL A 19 -6.85 -2.51 -6.09
N GLY A 20 -8.11 -2.96 -5.98
CA GLY A 20 -8.90 -3.43 -7.11
C GLY A 20 -9.36 -2.34 -8.10
N MET A 21 -9.10 -1.06 -7.80
CA MET A 21 -9.36 0.06 -8.72
C MET A 21 -8.13 0.45 -9.54
N LEU A 22 -6.97 -0.16 -9.27
CA LEU A 22 -5.73 0.13 -9.99
C LEU A 22 -5.64 -0.66 -11.29
N ASP A 23 -5.13 -0.02 -12.34
CA ASP A 23 -4.70 -0.70 -13.55
C ASP A 23 -3.40 -1.49 -13.34
N ALA A 24 -3.01 -2.34 -14.30
CA ALA A 24 -1.82 -3.20 -14.17
C ALA A 24 -0.53 -2.40 -13.91
N ASP A 25 -0.35 -1.27 -14.60
CA ASP A 25 0.81 -0.37 -14.44
C ASP A 25 0.84 0.31 -13.06
N GLU A 26 -0.33 0.77 -12.60
CA GLU A 26 -0.50 1.34 -11.26
C GLU A 26 -0.27 0.30 -10.17
N LEU A 27 -0.64 -0.96 -10.42
CA LEU A 27 -0.40 -2.07 -9.51
C LEU A 27 1.09 -2.38 -9.35
N GLU A 28 1.87 -2.32 -10.44
CA GLU A 28 3.33 -2.46 -10.40
C GLU A 28 3.98 -1.32 -9.59
N THR A 29 3.52 -0.08 -9.82
CA THR A 29 3.97 1.10 -9.08
C THR A 29 3.61 0.99 -7.59
N PHE A 30 2.37 0.60 -7.28
CA PHE A 30 1.94 0.35 -5.90
C PHE A 30 2.77 -0.75 -5.23
N ALA A 31 3.10 -1.83 -5.95
CA ALA A 31 3.93 -2.91 -5.42
C ALA A 31 5.38 -2.47 -5.16
N ASP A 32 5.93 -1.56 -5.96
CA ASP A 32 7.24 -0.92 -5.71
C ASP A 32 7.18 -0.02 -4.46
N LEU A 33 6.19 0.86 -4.38
CA LEU A 33 5.98 1.76 -3.24
C LEU A 33 5.75 0.99 -1.94
N CYS A 34 5.03 -0.13 -2.00
CA CYS A 34 4.82 -1.02 -0.87
C CYS A 34 6.11 -1.72 -0.45
N ARG A 35 6.94 -2.19 -1.41
CA ARG A 35 8.27 -2.76 -1.12
C ARG A 35 9.23 -1.75 -0.48
N ARG A 36 9.09 -0.48 -0.84
CA ARG A 36 9.84 0.64 -0.26
C ARG A 36 9.29 1.12 1.08
N GLY A 37 8.18 0.56 1.55
CA GLY A 37 7.53 0.91 2.82
C GLY A 37 6.82 2.27 2.80
N LEU A 38 6.48 2.80 1.62
CA LEU A 38 5.79 4.08 1.47
C LEU A 38 4.26 3.94 1.54
N LEU A 39 3.73 2.84 1.00
CA LEU A 39 2.31 2.50 1.02
C LEU A 39 2.08 1.12 1.64
N ARG A 40 0.88 0.89 2.16
CA ARG A 40 0.43 -0.42 2.63
C ARG A 40 -0.98 -0.70 2.17
N ARG A 41 -1.29 -1.99 2.04
CA ARG A 41 -2.66 -2.49 1.95
C ARG A 41 -3.26 -2.59 3.35
N SER A 42 -4.50 -2.17 3.49
CA SER A 42 -5.25 -2.18 4.74
C SER A 42 -6.63 -2.75 4.53
N TYR A 43 -7.04 -3.54 5.51
CA TYR A 43 -8.26 -4.33 5.55
C TYR A 43 -9.17 -3.88 6.72
N ALA A 44 -8.88 -2.71 7.30
CA ALA A 44 -9.58 -2.19 8.48
C ALA A 44 -10.88 -1.43 8.16
N HIS A 45 -11.34 -1.48 6.90
CA HIS A 45 -12.49 -0.71 6.41
C HIS A 45 -13.65 -1.62 6.00
N PRO A 46 -14.90 -1.11 5.95
CA PRO A 46 -16.07 -1.91 5.58
C PRO A 46 -15.99 -2.56 4.19
N GLY A 47 -15.12 -2.07 3.29
CA GLY A 47 -14.80 -2.72 2.01
C GLY A 47 -14.08 -4.08 2.15
N ASP A 48 -13.55 -4.39 3.33
CA ASP A 48 -12.95 -5.69 3.66
C ASP A 48 -13.95 -6.84 3.63
N LEU A 49 -15.23 -6.57 3.94
CA LEU A 49 -16.31 -7.54 3.81
C LEU A 49 -16.52 -7.99 2.35
N LEU A 50 -15.98 -7.23 1.40
CA LEU A 50 -15.96 -7.53 -0.03
C LEU A 50 -14.59 -8.02 -0.51
N GLY A 51 -13.62 -8.22 0.40
CA GLY A 51 -12.24 -8.62 0.08
C GLY A 51 -11.41 -7.51 -0.56
N LEU A 52 -11.83 -6.24 -0.46
CA LEU A 52 -11.15 -5.12 -1.10
C LEU A 52 -10.10 -4.51 -0.17
N ALA A 53 -8.84 -4.71 -0.52
CA ALA A 53 -7.72 -4.02 0.12
C ALA A 53 -7.78 -2.53 -0.18
N ARG A 54 -7.84 -1.68 0.84
CA ARG A 54 -7.67 -0.23 0.71
C ARG A 54 -6.19 0.12 0.78
N ILE A 55 -5.78 1.14 0.05
CA ILE A 55 -4.41 1.66 0.07
C ILE A 55 -4.33 2.78 1.09
N GLU A 56 -3.37 2.69 2.00
CA GLU A 56 -3.08 3.71 3.00
C GLU A 56 -1.59 4.02 2.98
N ARG A 57 -1.24 5.27 3.30
CA ARG A 57 0.16 5.65 3.52
C ARG A 57 0.69 4.95 4.75
N THR A 58 1.88 4.36 4.65
CA THR A 58 2.54 3.78 5.81
C THR A 58 3.02 4.93 6.70
N PRO A 59 2.52 5.07 7.94
CA PRO A 59 3.11 6.02 8.87
C PRO A 59 4.56 5.59 9.11
N LEU A 60 5.47 6.55 9.16
CA LEU A 60 6.90 6.35 9.40
C LEU A 60 7.11 5.89 10.86
N SER A 61 6.71 4.65 11.15
CA SER A 61 7.01 3.92 12.37
C SER A 61 7.64 2.60 11.97
N PRO A 62 8.75 2.19 12.61
CA PRO A 62 9.38 0.91 12.34
C PRO A 62 8.39 -0.18 12.78
N ASP A 63 7.74 -0.83 11.82
CA ASP A 63 6.78 -1.90 12.10
C ASP A 63 7.54 -3.24 12.20
N PRO A 64 7.41 -4.00 13.30
CA PRO A 64 7.74 -5.40 13.30
C PRO A 64 6.47 -6.24 13.45
N VAL A 65 5.52 -6.13 12.53
CA VAL A 65 4.45 -7.11 12.37
C VAL A 65 4.39 -7.50 10.90
N ASN A 66 5.25 -8.45 10.60
CA ASN A 66 5.17 -9.27 9.40
C ASN A 66 4.39 -10.55 9.77
N PRO A 67 3.04 -10.60 9.63
CA PRO A 67 2.27 -11.80 9.97
C PRO A 67 2.44 -12.95 8.96
N HIS A 68 3.20 -12.75 7.87
CA HIS A 68 3.47 -13.78 6.86
C HIS A 68 4.87 -14.42 6.94
N ALA A 69 5.70 -14.07 7.93
CA ALA A 69 6.98 -14.73 8.14
C ALA A 69 6.88 -15.96 9.05
N LYS A 70 6.24 -17.04 8.56
CA LYS A 70 6.58 -18.45 8.81
C LYS A 70 5.49 -19.38 8.27
N GLU A 71 5.66 -19.82 7.04
CA GLU A 71 5.44 -21.22 6.71
C GLU A 71 6.84 -21.82 6.47
N ALA A 72 7.36 -22.54 7.47
CA ALA A 72 8.53 -23.42 7.40
C ALA A 72 8.52 -24.35 8.62
#